data_AF-A0A2E0YRC0-F1
#
_entry.id   AF-A0A2E0YRC0-F1
#
_cell.length_a   1.000
_cell.length_b   1.000
_cell.length_c   1.000
_cell.angle_alpha   90.00
_cell.angle_beta   90.00
_cell.angle_gamma   90.00
#
_symmetry.space_group_name_H-M   'P 1'
#
loop_
_entity.id
_entity.type
_entity.pdbx_description
1 polymer ?
#
loop_
_entity_poly.entity_id
_entity_poly.type
_entity_poly.pdbx_seq_one_letter_code
_entity_poly.pdbx_strand_id
1 'polypeptide(L)' 'MFQWLKGKTKLDRLKERYSHLMKRSFRIALHNKEESDRINREARKLYEQIKYLSLQEADK' A
#
# COMPACT_ATOMS: atom_id res chain seq x y z
N MET A 1 6.57 15.74 24.11
CA MET A 1 5.10 15.93 24.16
C MET A 1 4.44 14.77 23.43
N PHE A 2 3.55 14.05 24.13
CA PHE A 2 2.96 12.76 23.77
C PHE A 2 2.03 12.79 22.53
N GLN A 3 2.58 12.73 21.32
CA GLN A 3 1.78 12.47 20.10
C GLN A 3 1.95 11.04 19.54
N TRP A 4 2.77 10.22 20.18
CA TRP A 4 3.20 8.88 19.75
C TRP A 4 2.19 7.74 20.04
N LEU A 5 0.92 8.07 20.29
CA LEU A 5 -0.15 7.10 20.56
C LEU A 5 -1.39 7.29 19.66
N LYS A 6 -1.27 8.02 18.54
CA LYS A 6 -2.30 7.91 17.49
C LYS A 6 -2.09 6.57 16.79
N GLY A 7 -2.98 5.60 17.08
CA GLY A 7 -2.99 4.30 16.41
C GLY A 7 -3.04 4.47 14.88
N LYS A 8 -2.59 3.43 14.15
CA LYS A 8 -2.50 3.46 12.68
C LYS A 8 -3.82 3.89 12.05
N THR A 9 -3.77 4.98 11.29
CA THR A 9 -4.91 5.47 10.51
C THR A 9 -5.26 4.47 9.41
N LYS A 10 -6.44 4.63 8.81
CA LYS A 10 -6.82 3.81 7.64
C LYS A 10 -5.81 3.96 6.51
N LEU A 11 -5.31 5.18 6.28
CA LEU A 11 -4.31 5.47 5.26
C LEU A 11 -2.98 4.76 5.55
N ASP A 12 -2.53 4.77 6.82
CA ASP A 12 -1.30 4.07 7.23
C ASP A 12 -1.39 2.57 6.98
N ARG A 13 -2.51 1.95 7.34
CA ARG A 13 -2.74 0.51 7.10
C ARG A 13 -2.72 0.17 5.61
N LEU A 14 -3.29 1.05 4.76
CA LEU A 14 -3.26 0.86 3.30
C LEU A 14 -1.83 0.99 2.76
N LYS A 15 -1.07 2.00 3.21
CA LYS A 15 0.34 2.20 2.81
C LYS A 15 1.23 1.02 3.22
N GLU A 16 1.02 0.48 4.41
CA GLU A 16 1.75 -0.72 4.89
C GLU A 16 1.42 -1.94 4.04
N ARG A 17 0.13 -2.19 3.78
CA ARG A 17 -0.30 -3.32 2.96
C ARG A 17 0.21 -3.21 1.53
N TYR A 18 0.15 -2.02 0.93
CA TYR A 18 0.74 -1.73 -0.38
C TYR A 18 2.23 -2.07 -0.40
N SER A 19 2.99 -1.55 0.57
CA SER A 19 4.43 -1.77 0.69
C SER A 19 4.77 -3.25 0.86
N HIS A 20 3.97 -3.98 1.65
CA HIS A 20 4.14 -5.42 1.83
C HIS A 20 3.93 -6.19 0.52
N LEU A 21 2.85 -5.89 -0.22
CA LEU A 21 2.58 -6.54 -1.50
C LEU A 21 3.66 -6.22 -2.54
N MET A 22 4.12 -4.98 -2.63
CA MET A 22 5.20 -4.59 -3.55
C MET A 22 6.53 -5.28 -3.22
N LYS A 23 6.90 -5.38 -1.94
CA LYS A 23 8.09 -6.16 -1.53
C LYS A 23 7.95 -7.64 -1.87
N ARG A 24 6.73 -8.18 -1.78
CA ARG A 24 6.45 -9.58 -2.11
C ARG A 24 6.50 -9.82 -3.62
N SER A 25 5.88 -8.96 -4.44
CA SER A 25 5.94 -9.09 -5.91
C SER A 25 7.38 -9.03 -6.40
N PHE A 26 8.17 -8.06 -5.92
CA PHE A 26 9.57 -7.93 -6.31
C PHE A 26 10.40 -9.18 -6.01
N ARG A 27 10.24 -9.77 -4.83
CA ARG A 27 10.94 -11.02 -4.46
C ARG A 27 10.53 -12.19 -5.36
N ILE A 28 9.27 -12.27 -5.74
CA ILE A 28 8.73 -13.38 -6.54
C ILE A 28 9.04 -13.19 -8.03
N ALA A 29 9.24 -11.96 -8.50
CA ALA A 29 9.44 -11.63 -9.92
C ALA A 29 10.59 -12.41 -10.59
N LEU A 30 11.64 -12.74 -9.83
CA LEU A 30 12.80 -13.49 -10.33
C LEU A 30 12.50 -14.97 -10.61
N HIS A 31 11.48 -15.54 -9.97
CA HIS A 31 11.18 -16.97 -10.02
C HIS A 31 9.81 -17.28 -10.64
N ASN A 32 8.84 -16.37 -10.50
CA ASN A 32 7.49 -16.54 -11.03
C ASN A 32 6.90 -15.18 -11.41
N LYS A 33 6.99 -14.85 -12.69
CA LYS A 33 6.47 -13.59 -13.24
C LYS A 33 4.96 -13.46 -13.07
N GLU A 34 4.19 -14.51 -13.35
CA GLU A 34 2.73 -14.45 -13.32
C GLU A 34 2.20 -14.15 -11.91
N GLU A 35 2.77 -14.80 -10.89
CA GLU A 35 2.39 -14.56 -9.50
C GLU A 35 2.86 -13.16 -9.03
N SER A 36 4.05 -12.73 -9.43
CA SER A 36 4.50 -11.35 -9.20
C SER A 36 3.54 -10.32 -9.79
N ASP A 37 3.14 -10.51 -11.04
CA ASP A 37 2.21 -9.63 -11.74
C ASP A 37 0.83 -9.63 -11.08
N ARG A 38 0.35 -10.78 -10.59
CA ARG A 38 -0.90 -10.88 -9.83
C ARG A 38 -0.83 -10.04 -8.55
N ILE A 39 0.23 -10.19 -7.77
CA ILE A 39 0.44 -9.44 -6.52
C ILE A 39 0.60 -7.94 -6.81
N ASN A 40 1.32 -7.58 -7.88
CA ASN A 40 1.49 -6.19 -8.31
C ASN A 40 0.14 -5.56 -8.70
N ARG A 41 -0.73 -6.29 -9.43
CA ARG A 41 -2.09 -5.82 -9.72
C ARG A 41 -2.90 -5.55 -8.45
N GLU A 42 -2.79 -6.40 -7.43
CA GLU A 42 -3.43 -6.16 -6.13
C GLU A 42 -2.85 -4.91 -5.42
N ALA A 43 -1.53 -4.74 -5.46
CA ALA A 43 -0.88 -3.55 -4.91
C ALA A 43 -1.34 -2.26 -5.59
N ARG A 44 -1.51 -2.27 -6.93
CA ARG A 44 -2.01 -1.09 -7.68
C ARG A 44 -3.41 -0.66 -7.25
N LYS A 45 -4.31 -1.60 -6.98
CA LYS A 45 -5.65 -1.29 -6.44
C LYS A 45 -5.57 -0.56 -5.09
N LEU A 46 -4.64 -0.97 -4.22
CA LEU A 46 -4.41 -0.26 -2.95
C LEU A 46 -3.80 1.12 -3.18
N TYR A 47 -2.91 1.27 -4.16
CA TYR A 47 -2.31 2.56 -4.50
C TYR A 47 -3.36 3.57 -4.97
N GLU A 48 -4.33 3.15 -5.79
CA GLU A 48 -5.45 4.00 -6.20
C GLU A 48 -6.29 4.46 -5.01
N GLN A 49 -6.57 3.57 -4.06
CA GLN A 49 -7.28 3.92 -2.82
C GLN A 49 -6.49 4.88 -1.94
N ILE A 50 -5.17 4.68 -1.81
CA ILE A 50 -4.27 5.60 -1.11
C ILE A 50 -4.32 6.97 -1.76
N LYS A 51 -4.19 7.04 -3.09
CA LYS A 51 -4.22 8.30 -3.84
C LYS A 51 -5.55 9.03 -3.64
N TYR A 52 -6.67 8.33 -3.75
CA TYR A 52 -7.99 8.91 -3.52
C TYR A 52 -8.12 9.50 -2.11
N LEU A 53 -7.76 8.75 -1.08
CA LEU A 53 -7.86 9.22 0.30
C LEU A 53 -6.89 10.37 0.58
N SER A 54 -5.67 10.34 0.04
CA SER A 54 -4.70 11.44 0.21
C SER A 54 -5.15 12.72 -0.48
N LEU A 55 -5.84 12.64 -1.61
CA LEU A 55 -6.45 13.81 -2.25
C LEU A 55 -7.61 14.35 -1.42
N GLN A 56 -8.50 13.48 -0.93
CA GLN A 56 -9.60 13.90 -0.05
C GLN A 56 -9.15 14.54 1.27
N GLU A 57 -7.98 14.16 1.79
CA GLU A 57 -7.38 14.81 2.97
C GLU A 57 -6.76 16.17 2.62
N ALA A 58 -6.25 16.36 1.40
CA ALA A 58 -5.66 17.62 0.96
C ALA A 58 -6.70 18.71 0.65
N ASP A 59 -7.91 18.31 0.27
CA ASP A 59 -9.03 19.23 0.00
C ASP A 59 -9.77 19.68 1.29
N LYS A 60 -9.35 19.24 2.47
CA LYS A 60 -9.92 19.60 3.78
C LYS A 60 -9.09 20.65 4.51
#